data_AF-A0A1W9MLA9-F1
#
_entry.id   AF-A0A1W9MLA9-F1
#
_cell.length_a   1.000
_cell.length_b   1.000
_cell.length_c   1.000
_cell.angle_alpha   90.00
_cell.angle_beta   90.00
_cell.angle_gamma   90.00
#
_symmetry.space_group_name_H-M   'P 1'
#
loop_
_entity.id
_entity.type
_entity.pdbx_description
1 polymer ?
#
loop_
_entity_poly.entity_id
_entity_poly.type
_entity_poly.pdbx_seq_one_letter_code
_entity_poly.pdbx_strand_id
1 'polypeptide(L)'
;MSIVLDNARYLKCALVQNLAKSLNIELLYFPPYSPNLNLIERLWKFVKKKCLYSKYYPEFGGFKKAITNCLEQTNTTYKKDLDSLLTLRFQKFKNTQSVKL
;
A
#
# COMPACT_ATOMS: atom_id res chain seq x y z
N MET A 1 8.47 -0.82 16.77
CA MET A 1 8.28 -0.99 15.31
C MET A 1 6.81 -0.79 15.04
N SER A 2 6.45 0.00 14.04
CA SER A 2 5.04 0.30 13.73
C SER A 2 4.71 -0.11 12.30
N ILE A 3 3.56 -0.74 12.11
CA ILE A 3 3.05 -1.16 10.80
C ILE A 3 1.80 -0.34 10.50
N VAL A 4 1.77 0.31 9.34
CA VAL A 4 0.62 1.08 8.87
C VAL A 4 -0.27 0.20 8.00
N LEU A 5 -1.56 0.15 8.31
CA LEU A 5 -2.53 -0.77 7.73
C LEU A 5 -3.78 -0.03 7.24
N ASP A 6 -4.46 -0.61 6.25
CA ASP A 6 -5.81 -0.21 5.88
C ASP A 6 -6.84 -0.73 6.91
N ASN A 7 -8.12 -0.38 6.72
CA ASN A 7 -9.19 -0.75 7.63
C ASN A 7 -9.81 -2.13 7.34
N ALA A 8 -9.13 -3.01 6.58
CA ALA A 8 -9.67 -4.33 6.28
C ALA A 8 -9.97 -5.13 7.56
N ARG A 9 -11.16 -5.75 7.64
CA ARG A 9 -11.65 -6.42 8.86
C ARG A 9 -10.70 -7.52 9.34
N TYR A 10 -10.08 -8.26 8.43
CA TYR A 10 -9.15 -9.35 8.78
C TYR A 10 -7.86 -8.85 9.45
N LEU A 11 -7.46 -7.59 9.25
CA LEU A 11 -6.32 -6.98 9.93
C LEU A 11 -6.64 -6.56 11.37
N LYS A 12 -7.92 -6.51 11.75
CA LYS A 12 -8.39 -6.16 13.10
C LYS A 12 -8.80 -7.38 13.92
N CYS A 13 -8.62 -8.59 13.39
CA CYS A 13 -9.01 -9.80 14.11
C CYS A 13 -8.11 -10.03 15.33
N ALA A 14 -8.64 -10.75 16.33
CA ALA A 14 -7.92 -11.03 17.57
C ALA A 14 -6.57 -11.71 17.34
N LEU A 15 -6.46 -12.61 16.35
CA LEU A 15 -5.21 -13.29 16.02
C LEU A 15 -4.11 -12.28 15.65
N VAL A 16 -4.41 -11.35 14.75
CA VAL A 16 -3.44 -10.33 14.30
C VAL A 16 -3.06 -9.39 15.45
N GLN A 17 -4.04 -8.92 16.22
CA GLN A 17 -3.81 -8.03 17.37
C GLN A 17 -2.95 -8.70 18.46
N ASN A 18 -3.26 -9.95 18.79
CA ASN A 18 -2.53 -10.70 19.80
C ASN A 18 -1.09 -10.98 19.38
N LEU A 19 -0.87 -11.34 18.11
CA LEU A 19 0.48 -11.55 17.57
C LEU A 19 1.28 -10.26 17.51
N ALA A 20 0.68 -9.15 17.09
CA ALA A 20 1.36 -7.85 17.09
C ALA A 20 1.77 -7.46 18.51
N LYS A 21 0.89 -7.68 19.51
CA LYS A 21 1.19 -7.44 20.92
C LYS A 21 2.34 -8.32 21.44
N SER A 22 2.36 -9.61 21.12
CA SER A 22 3.43 -10.51 21.57
C SER A 22 4.79 -10.17 20.94
N LEU A 23 4.78 -9.61 19.73
CA LEU A 23 5.97 -9.14 19.02
C LEU A 23 6.34 -7.68 19.33
N ASN A 24 5.59 -7.00 20.20
CA ASN A 24 5.74 -5.57 20.51
C ASN A 24 5.72 -4.68 19.25
N ILE A 25 4.80 -4.99 18.33
CA ILE A 25 4.53 -4.26 17.09
C ILE A 25 3.29 -3.38 17.29
N GLU A 26 3.43 -2.10 17.00
CA GLU A 26 2.31 -1.16 16.98
C GLU A 26 1.58 -1.22 15.63
N LEU A 27 0.26 -1.40 15.65
CA LEU A 27 -0.59 -1.38 14.46
C LEU A 27 -1.27 -0.02 14.33
N LEU A 28 -0.91 0.73 13.30
CA LEU A 28 -1.47 2.04 12.98
C LEU A 28 -2.46 1.90 11.82
N TYR A 29 -3.69 2.33 12.03
CA TYR A 29 -4.72 2.28 10.99
C TYR A 29 -4.95 3.67 10.39
N PHE A 30 -5.13 3.73 9.07
CA PHE A 30 -5.60 4.96 8.44
C PHE A 30 -6.98 5.36 8.96
N PRO A 31 -7.35 6.65 8.93
CA PRO A 31 -8.74 7.06 9.10
C PRO A 31 -9.63 6.36 8.05
N PRO A 32 -10.91 6.11 8.38
CA PRO A 32 -11.86 5.56 7.40
C PRO A 32 -11.87 6.37 6.09
N TYR A 33 -12.10 5.68 4.98
CA TYR A 33 -12.25 6.29 3.65
C TYR A 33 -11.09 7.23 3.23
N SER A 34 -9.86 6.93 3.64
CA SER A 34 -8.67 7.73 3.33
C SER A 34 -7.68 7.05 2.35
N PRO A 35 -8.11 6.58 1.17
CA PRO A 35 -7.25 5.86 0.22
C PRO A 35 -6.10 6.75 -0.31
N ASN A 36 -6.28 8.06 -0.28
CA ASN A 36 -5.24 9.05 -0.63
C ASN A 36 -3.98 8.94 0.24
N LEU A 37 -4.10 8.44 1.47
CA LEU A 37 -2.99 8.21 2.41
C LEU A 37 -2.28 6.86 2.16
N ASN A 38 -2.91 5.95 1.42
CA ASN A 38 -2.42 4.59 1.21
C ASN A 38 -1.45 4.51 0.02
N LEU A 39 -0.15 4.71 0.26
CA LEU A 39 0.86 4.74 -0.80
C LEU A 39 0.95 3.44 -1.61
N ILE A 40 0.62 2.29 -1.02
CA ILE A 40 0.66 1.01 -1.72
C ILE A 40 -0.32 0.99 -2.90
N GLU A 41 -1.42 1.74 -2.83
CA GLU A 41 -2.36 1.86 -3.97
C GLU A 41 -1.73 2.60 -5.15
N ARG A 42 -0.86 3.58 -4.89
CA ARG A 42 -0.10 4.27 -5.95
C ARG A 42 0.90 3.32 -6.60
N LEU A 43 1.61 2.52 -5.79
CA LEU A 43 2.50 1.48 -6.30
C LEU A 43 1.72 0.45 -7.14
N TRP A 44 0.57 -0.03 -6.68
CA TRP A 44 -0.24 -0.99 -7.43
C TRP A 44 -0.76 -0.42 -8.74
N LYS A 45 -1.15 0.86 -8.79
CA LYS A 45 -1.49 1.55 -10.05
C LYS A 45 -0.30 1.57 -11.00
N PHE A 46 0.91 1.82 -10.50
CA PHE A 46 2.13 1.78 -11.29
C PHE A 46 2.44 0.38 -11.83
N VAL A 47 2.42 -0.65 -10.99
CA VAL A 47 2.67 -2.05 -11.38
C VAL A 47 1.68 -2.47 -12.47
N LYS A 48 0.38 -2.21 -12.26
CA LYS A 48 -0.64 -2.49 -13.27
C LYS A 48 -0.34 -1.80 -14.60
N LYS A 49 0.06 -0.53 -14.58
CA LYS A 49 0.41 0.22 -15.79
C LYS A 49 1.66 -0.33 -16.49
N LYS A 50 2.69 -0.72 -15.74
CA LYS A 50 4.00 -1.11 -16.31
C LYS A 50 4.03 -2.55 -16.81
N CYS A 51 3.45 -3.50 -16.07
CA CYS A 51 3.58 -4.92 -16.43
C CYS A 51 2.27 -5.63 -16.81
N LEU A 52 1.09 -5.07 -16.50
CA LEU A 52 -0.19 -5.76 -16.74
C LEU A 52 -1.08 -5.06 -17.79
N TYR A 53 -0.81 -3.80 -18.12
CA TYR A 53 -1.64 -3.03 -19.04
C TYR A 53 -1.63 -3.64 -20.44
N SER A 54 -2.82 -3.94 -20.95
CA SER A 54 -3.05 -4.54 -22.28
C SER A 54 -2.29 -5.84 -22.54
N LYS A 55 -1.96 -6.60 -21.48
CA LYS A 55 -1.24 -7.87 -21.60
C LYS A 55 -2.06 -9.02 -21.02
N TYR A 56 -2.34 -10.01 -21.86
CA TYR A 56 -2.98 -11.25 -21.44
C TYR A 56 -1.92 -12.27 -20.99
N TYR A 57 -2.23 -12.97 -19.90
CA TYR A 57 -1.42 -14.04 -19.36
C TYR A 57 -2.27 -15.31 -19.33
N PRO A 58 -1.94 -16.34 -20.13
CA PRO A 58 -2.74 -17.57 -20.19
C PRO A 58 -2.64 -18.39 -18.89
N GLU A 59 -1.51 -18.25 -18.18
CA GLU A 59 -1.22 -19.01 -16.97
C GLU A 59 -0.91 -18.08 -15.79
N PHE A 60 -1.33 -18.52 -14.59
CA PHE A 60 -1.05 -17.81 -13.34
C PHE A 60 0.46 -17.64 -13.11
N GLY A 61 1.29 -18.61 -13.51
CA GLY A 61 2.75 -18.53 -13.37
C GLY A 61 3.34 -17.34 -14.12
N GLY A 62 2.92 -17.12 -15.37
CA GLY A 62 3.34 -15.98 -16.18
C GLY A 62 2.89 -14.65 -15.58
N PHE A 63 1.64 -14.58 -15.10
CA PHE A 63 1.09 -13.40 -14.44
C PHE A 63 1.87 -13.03 -13.18
N LYS A 64 2.10 -14.01 -12.28
CA LYS A 64 2.86 -13.82 -11.04
C LYS A 64 4.28 -13.37 -11.34
N LYS A 65 4.97 -14.04 -12.26
CA LYS A 65 6.36 -13.70 -12.64
C LYS A 65 6.47 -12.27 -13.17
N ALA A 66 5.49 -11.80 -13.94
CA ALA A 66 5.49 -10.42 -14.43
C ALA A 66 5.36 -9.39 -13.30
N ILE A 67 4.54 -9.66 -12.29
CA ILE A 67 4.42 -8.80 -11.10
C ILE A 67 5.72 -8.82 -10.30
N THR A 68 6.27 -10.00 -10.00
CA THR A 68 7.51 -10.15 -9.24
C THR A 68 8.68 -9.42 -9.91
N ASN A 69 8.88 -9.65 -11.21
CA ASN A 69 9.94 -8.98 -11.97
C ASN A 69 9.77 -7.44 -11.97
N CYS A 70 8.53 -6.94 -12.03
CA CYS A 70 8.26 -5.51 -11.97
C CYS A 70 8.61 -4.94 -10.59
N LEU A 71 8.29 -5.66 -9.51
CA LEU A 71 8.59 -5.27 -8.13
C LEU A 71 10.09 -5.30 -7.84
N GLU A 72 10.84 -6.27 -8.36
CA GLU A 72 12.30 -6.34 -8.23
C GLU A 72 13.02 -5.13 -8.85
N GLN A 73 12.41 -4.51 -9.86
CA GLN A 73 12.96 -3.34 -10.54
C GLN A 73 12.57 -2.00 -9.91
N THR A 74 11.80 -2.01 -8.81
CA THR A 74 11.33 -0.79 -8.13
C THR A 74 12.47 0.09 -7.64
N ASN A 75 13.53 -0.51 -7.09
CA ASN A 75 14.71 0.20 -6.59
C ASN A 75 15.81 0.42 -7.63
N THR A 76 15.61 -0.04 -8.86
CA THR A 76 16.59 0.07 -9.95
C THR A 76 15.99 0.86 -11.12
N THR A 77 15.50 0.17 -12.15
CA THR A 77 14.95 0.75 -13.39
C THR A 77 13.85 1.77 -13.11
N TYR A 78 12.98 1.50 -12.14
CA TYR A 78 11.80 2.32 -11.85
C TYR A 78 11.99 3.30 -10.70
N LYS A 79 13.20 3.40 -10.14
CA LYS A 79 13.46 4.19 -8.94
C LYS A 79 13.05 5.65 -9.12
N LYS A 80 13.47 6.29 -10.21
CA LYS A 80 13.17 7.71 -10.47
C LYS A 80 11.66 7.97 -10.62
N ASP A 81 10.95 7.11 -11.35
CA ASP A 81 9.49 7.21 -11.52
C ASP A 81 8.78 7.07 -10.16
N LEU A 82 9.21 6.10 -9.34
CA LEU A 82 8.60 5.81 -8.05
C LEU A 82 8.93 6.84 -6.97
N ASP A 83 10.15 7.39 -6.96
CA ASP A 83 10.54 8.46 -6.04
C ASP A 83 9.62 9.69 -6.22
N SER A 84 9.17 9.98 -7.44
CA SER A 84 8.19 11.04 -7.73
C SER A 84 6.75 10.63 -7.36
N LEU A 85 6.35 9.41 -7.72
CA LEU A 85 4.98 8.92 -7.52
C LEU A 85 4.62 8.70 -6.04
N LEU A 86 5.57 8.23 -5.24
CA LEU A 86 5.39 7.88 -3.83
C LEU A 86 5.65 9.06 -2.88
N THR A 87 5.68 10.29 -3.41
CA THR A 87 5.84 11.50 -2.60
C THR A 87 4.69 11.69 -1.60
N LEU A 88 5.04 12.14 -0.39
CA LEU A 88 4.11 12.41 0.72
C LEU A 88 3.42 13.79 0.59
N ARG A 89 3.03 14.17 -0.63
CA ARG A 89 2.32 15.42 -0.91
C ARG A 89 0.83 15.29 -0.56
N PHE A 90 0.54 15.09 0.72
CA PHE A 90 -0.83 15.07 1.22
C PHE A 90 -1.35 16.49 1.45
N GLN A 91 -2.63 16.71 1.18
CA GLN A 91 -3.30 17.97 1.51
C GLN A 91 -3.38 18.12 3.03
N LYS A 92 -2.82 19.21 3.56
CA LYS A 92 -2.89 19.57 4.98
C LYS A 92 -3.98 20.62 5.17
N PHE A 93 -4.85 20.41 6.15
CA PHE A 93 -5.85 21.40 6.55
C PHE A 93 -5.38 22.06 7.85
N LYS A 94 -5.39 23.40 7.91
CA LYS A 94 -4.93 24.16 9.08
C LYS A 94 -5.95 24.19 10.23
N ASN A 95 -7.23 24.03 9.92
CA ASN A 95 -8.34 24.07 10.87
C ASN A 95 -9.33 22.95 10.54
N THR A 96 -9.26 21.85 11.27
CA THR A 96 -10.30 20.81 11.25
C THR A 96 -10.93 20.77 12.62
N GLN A 97 -12.20 21.19 12.74
CA GLN A 97 -13.00 20.85 13.91
C GLN A 97 -13.07 19.32 13.95
N SER A 98 -12.59 18.73 15.03
CA SER A 98 -12.71 17.29 15.26
C SER A 98 -14.19 16.95 15.40
N VAL A 99 -14.81 16.52 14.31
CA VAL A 99 -16.14 15.92 14.34
C VAL A 99 -16.00 14.62 15.14
N LYS A 100 -16.56 14.60 16.34
CA LYS A 100 -16.76 13.35 17.08
C LYS A 100 -17.81 12.56 16.30
N LEU A 101 -17.38 11.44 15.71
CA LEU A 101 -18.27 10.37 15.29
C LEU A 101 -18.69 9.56 16.52
#